data_AF-L1LEH3-F1
#
_entry.id   AF-L1LEH3-F1
#
_cell.length_a   1.000
_cell.length_b   1.000
_cell.length_c   1.000
_cell.angle_alpha   90.00
_cell.angle_beta   90.00
_cell.angle_gamma   90.00
#
_symmetry.space_group_name_H-M   'P 1'
#
loop_
_entity.id
_entity.type
_entity.pdbx_description
1 polymer ?
#
loop_
_entity_poly.entity_id
_entity_poly.type
_entity_poly.pdbx_seq_one_letter_code
_entity_poly.pdbx_strand_id
1 'polypeptide(L)'
;MIFSVLICFCCTFGQGIDRGTDSDCIQDFTFKCPEGWNLSLDDNDVCIAPISYRGPCSSKIIATNNTKDKQTLQSICNLKWPSQEVCERNLDVCPKFWYSSEKYCLPTPSYNGPCHKPININDIESSEKTLWSNRCNIIWPCKNSCNKNYKSKCPKDWNPLS
;
A
#
# COMPACT_ATOMS: atom_id res chain seq x y z
N MET A 1 -6.79 -7.11 -36.16
CA MET A 1 -6.46 -6.04 -35.19
C MET A 1 -5.23 -6.51 -34.42
N ILE A 2 -4.06 -5.97 -34.74
CA ILE A 2 -2.82 -6.27 -34.01
C ILE A 2 -2.82 -5.35 -32.79
N PHE A 3 -2.98 -5.92 -31.59
CA PHE A 3 -2.77 -5.16 -30.35
C PHE A 3 -1.26 -4.90 -30.24
N SER A 4 -0.85 -3.68 -30.57
CA SER A 4 0.53 -3.25 -30.35
C SER A 4 0.77 -3.21 -28.84
N VAL A 5 1.51 -4.18 -28.32
CA VAL A 5 1.99 -4.15 -26.93
C VAL A 5 3.06 -3.07 -26.88
N LEU A 6 2.75 -1.93 -26.24
CA LEU A 6 3.72 -0.86 -26.00
C LEU A 6 4.76 -1.39 -25.01
N ILE A 7 5.97 -1.61 -25.50
CA ILE A 7 7.13 -1.94 -24.67
C ILE A 7 7.72 -0.59 -24.22
N CYS A 8 8.01 -0.46 -22.93
CA CYS A 8 8.68 0.70 -22.36
C CYS A 8 10.12 0.32 -21.97
N PHE A 9 11.05 1.28 -21.97
CA PHE A 9 12.41 1.08 -21.42
C PHE A 9 12.74 2.12 -20.33
N CYS A 10 13.51 1.68 -19.32
CA CYS A 10 14.02 2.52 -18.25
C CYS A 10 15.13 3.45 -18.78
N CYS A 11 15.08 4.74 -18.43
CA CYS A 11 16.15 5.69 -18.75
C CYS A 11 17.39 5.42 -17.86
N THR A 12 18.39 4.66 -18.34
CA THR A 12 19.67 4.52 -17.62
C THR A 12 20.84 5.13 -18.40
N PHE A 13 21.56 6.05 -17.76
CA PHE A 13 22.97 6.33 -18.07
C PHE A 13 23.81 5.28 -17.34
N GLY A 14 24.40 4.35 -18.12
CA GLY A 14 25.47 3.40 -17.79
C GLY A 14 25.74 3.03 -16.32
N GLN A 15 25.21 1.88 -15.89
CA GLN A 15 25.95 0.71 -15.37
C GLN A 15 24.90 -0.32 -14.94
N GLY A 16 25.00 -1.53 -15.51
CA GLY A 16 24.00 -2.58 -15.30
C GLY A 16 23.98 -3.05 -13.85
N ILE A 17 22.78 -3.38 -13.35
CA ILE A 17 22.40 -4.57 -12.59
C ILE A 17 20.85 -4.61 -12.56
N ASP A 18 20.33 -5.82 -12.75
CA ASP A 18 19.02 -6.38 -12.39
C ASP A 18 17.73 -6.17 -13.20
N ARG A 19 17.07 -7.32 -13.34
CA ARG A 19 15.75 -7.61 -13.88
C ARG A 19 14.76 -6.53 -13.45
N GLY A 20 14.11 -5.91 -14.42
CA GLY A 20 13.09 -4.90 -14.18
C GLY A 20 12.01 -5.40 -13.23
N THR A 21 12.07 -4.93 -11.99
CA THR A 21 10.89 -4.81 -11.16
C THR A 21 10.35 -3.41 -11.43
N ASP A 22 9.23 -3.39 -12.15
CA ASP A 22 8.24 -2.32 -12.16
C ASP A 22 8.22 -1.66 -10.78
N SER A 23 8.37 -0.33 -10.69
CA SER A 23 8.50 0.44 -9.44
C SER A 23 7.74 -0.18 -8.26
N ASP A 24 8.40 -1.10 -7.54
CA ASP A 24 7.63 -2.15 -6.86
C ASP A 24 7.23 -1.60 -5.50
N CYS A 25 5.93 -1.43 -5.34
CA CYS A 25 5.37 -0.99 -4.08
C CYS A 25 5.69 -2.09 -3.06
N ILE A 26 6.56 -1.81 -2.08
CA ILE A 26 6.94 -2.77 -1.03
C ILE A 26 5.65 -3.39 -0.48
N GLN A 27 5.52 -4.71 -0.52
CA GLN A 27 4.27 -5.38 -0.12
C GLN A 27 4.18 -5.43 1.41
N ASP A 28 3.01 -5.08 1.95
CA ASP A 28 2.70 -5.18 3.36
C ASP A 28 2.21 -6.59 3.70
N PHE A 29 3.15 -7.45 4.07
CA PHE A 29 2.86 -8.80 4.51
C PHE A 29 2.30 -8.87 5.94
N THR A 30 1.99 -7.75 6.60
CA THR A 30 1.22 -7.77 7.85
C THR A 30 -0.26 -8.10 7.61
N PHE A 31 -0.78 -7.83 6.40
CA PHE A 31 -2.13 -8.22 6.02
C PHE A 31 -2.25 -9.75 5.90
N LYS A 32 -3.27 -10.32 6.56
CA LYS A 32 -3.56 -11.75 6.49
C LYS A 32 -3.88 -12.20 5.05
N CYS A 33 -4.76 -11.45 4.37
CA CYS A 33 -5.22 -11.79 3.03
C CYS A 33 -4.58 -10.90 1.94
N PRO A 34 -4.51 -11.42 0.70
CA PRO A 34 -4.16 -10.62 -0.46
C PRO A 34 -5.09 -9.42 -0.66
N GLU A 35 -4.62 -8.43 -1.42
CA GLU A 35 -5.40 -7.27 -1.84
C GLU A 35 -6.68 -7.70 -2.56
N GLY A 36 -7.82 -7.17 -2.09
CA GLY A 36 -9.14 -7.48 -2.62
C GLY A 36 -9.73 -8.83 -2.18
N TRP A 37 -9.01 -9.61 -1.35
CA TRP A 37 -9.52 -10.85 -0.74
C TRP A 37 -9.98 -10.57 0.69
N ASN A 38 -11.04 -11.24 1.13
CA ASN A 38 -11.64 -11.05 2.45
C ASN A 38 -11.36 -12.24 3.36
N LEU A 39 -11.27 -12.02 4.67
CA LEU A 39 -11.29 -13.11 5.64
C LEU A 39 -12.67 -13.77 5.64
N SER A 40 -12.70 -15.10 5.78
CA SER A 40 -13.93 -15.86 5.93
C SER A 40 -14.60 -15.51 7.26
N LEU A 41 -15.93 -15.47 7.27
CA LEU A 41 -16.72 -15.21 8.48
C LEU A 41 -16.71 -16.41 9.44
N ASP A 42 -16.54 -17.62 8.90
CA ASP A 42 -16.58 -18.87 9.65
C ASP A 42 -15.21 -19.28 10.19
N ASP A 43 -14.12 -18.78 9.56
CA ASP A 43 -12.75 -19.15 9.89
C ASP A 43 -11.78 -18.00 9.57
N ASN A 44 -11.21 -17.41 10.62
CA ASN A 44 -10.31 -16.25 10.54
C ASN A 44 -8.93 -16.58 9.93
N ASP A 45 -8.68 -17.82 9.53
CA ASP A 45 -7.48 -18.25 8.83
C ASP A 45 -7.77 -18.72 7.39
N VAL A 46 -8.93 -18.35 6.83
CA VAL A 46 -9.26 -18.58 5.42
C VAL A 46 -9.51 -17.26 4.70
N CYS A 47 -8.83 -17.04 3.58
CA CYS A 47 -9.05 -15.90 2.68
C CYS A 47 -9.91 -16.32 1.49
N ILE A 48 -10.93 -15.51 1.21
CA ILE A 48 -11.92 -15.70 0.15
C ILE A 48 -11.66 -14.71 -0.99
N ALA A 49 -11.54 -15.25 -2.20
CA ALA A 49 -11.29 -14.47 -3.40
C ALA A 49 -12.50 -13.64 -3.82
N PRO A 50 -12.28 -12.48 -4.47
CA PRO A 50 -13.35 -11.75 -5.13
C PRO A 50 -13.90 -12.54 -6.33
N ILE A 51 -15.14 -12.26 -6.71
CA ILE A 51 -15.82 -12.90 -7.86
C ILE A 51 -15.03 -12.68 -9.18
N SER A 52 -14.22 -11.62 -9.25
CA SER A 52 -13.38 -11.28 -10.40
C SER A 52 -12.08 -12.07 -10.50
N TYR A 53 -11.70 -12.84 -9.48
CA TYR A 53 -10.46 -13.60 -9.50
C TYR A 53 -10.51 -14.70 -10.58
N ARG A 54 -9.48 -14.72 -11.43
CA ARG A 54 -9.31 -15.67 -12.54
C ARG A 54 -7.92 -16.33 -12.50
N GLY A 55 -7.26 -16.26 -11.35
CA GLY A 55 -5.94 -16.84 -11.18
C GLY A 55 -5.98 -18.37 -11.07
N PRO A 56 -4.81 -19.00 -11.03
CA PRO A 56 -4.66 -20.46 -11.13
C PRO A 56 -4.98 -21.21 -9.82
N CYS A 57 -5.12 -20.50 -8.70
CA CYS A 57 -5.41 -21.11 -7.39
C CYS A 57 -6.91 -21.10 -7.04
N SER A 58 -7.29 -21.83 -5.99
CA SER A 58 -8.66 -21.86 -5.47
C SER A 58 -9.15 -20.48 -5.03
N SER A 59 -10.48 -20.26 -5.06
CA SER A 59 -11.12 -19.07 -4.52
C SER A 59 -11.12 -19.01 -2.98
N LYS A 60 -10.59 -20.04 -2.32
CA LYS A 60 -10.35 -20.10 -0.88
C LYS A 60 -8.92 -20.56 -0.64
N ILE A 61 -8.14 -19.79 0.13
CA ILE A 61 -6.77 -20.14 0.52
C ILE A 61 -6.61 -20.01 2.03
N ILE A 62 -5.70 -20.77 2.62
CA ILE A 62 -5.36 -20.65 4.04
C ILE A 62 -4.46 -19.42 4.22
N ALA A 63 -4.82 -18.56 5.16
CA ALA A 63 -4.01 -17.42 5.57
C ALA A 63 -2.74 -17.94 6.26
N THR A 64 -1.60 -17.44 5.83
CA THR A 64 -0.29 -17.74 6.43
C THR A 64 0.31 -16.44 6.96
N ASN A 65 1.11 -16.50 8.03
CA ASN A 65 1.91 -15.37 8.49
C ASN A 65 3.37 -15.44 7.99
N ASN A 66 3.74 -16.53 7.30
CA ASN A 66 5.08 -16.70 6.77
C ASN A 66 5.24 -15.88 5.48
N THR A 67 6.18 -14.94 5.50
CA THR A 67 6.49 -14.05 4.35
C THR A 67 6.88 -14.82 3.09
N LYS A 68 7.64 -15.92 3.23
CA LYS A 68 8.09 -16.73 2.08
C LYS A 68 6.92 -17.44 1.42
N ASP A 69 5.96 -17.93 2.22
CA ASP A 69 4.74 -18.55 1.70
C ASP A 69 3.86 -17.51 0.99
N LYS A 70 3.72 -16.30 1.56
CA LYS A 70 3.01 -15.20 0.90
C LYS A 70 3.64 -14.83 -0.44
N GLN A 71 4.97 -14.73 -0.51
CA GLN A 71 5.68 -14.50 -1.78
C GLN A 71 5.44 -15.63 -2.79
N THR A 72 5.39 -16.87 -2.32
CA THR A 72 5.13 -18.05 -3.15
C THR A 72 3.71 -18.02 -3.70
N LEU A 73 2.72 -17.69 -2.86
CA LEU A 73 1.33 -17.47 -3.27
C LEU A 73 1.18 -16.31 -4.25
N GLN A 74 1.89 -15.20 -4.03
CA GLN A 74 1.91 -14.06 -4.95
C GLN A 74 2.38 -14.49 -6.35
N SER A 75 3.47 -15.26 -6.42
CA SER A 75 4.02 -15.75 -7.68
C SER A 75 3.11 -16.79 -8.35
N ILE A 76 2.70 -17.83 -7.62
CA ILE A 76 2.00 -18.97 -8.18
C ILE A 76 0.53 -18.64 -8.46
N CYS A 77 -0.12 -17.88 -7.58
CA CYS A 77 -1.55 -17.59 -7.65
C CYS A 77 -1.88 -16.23 -8.29
N ASN A 78 -0.88 -15.48 -8.77
CA ASN A 78 -1.04 -14.11 -9.29
C ASN A 78 -1.73 -13.17 -8.30
N LEU A 79 -1.38 -13.31 -7.02
CA LEU A 79 -1.93 -12.50 -5.93
C LEU A 79 -1.02 -11.32 -5.68
N LYS A 80 -1.55 -10.26 -5.07
CA LYS A 80 -0.77 -9.15 -4.55
C LYS A 80 -1.17 -8.95 -3.11
N TRP A 81 -0.22 -8.69 -2.23
CA TRP A 81 -0.54 -8.21 -0.90
C TRP A 81 -0.75 -6.69 -0.96
N PRO A 82 -1.54 -6.13 -0.04
CA PRO A 82 -1.66 -4.68 0.06
C PRO A 82 -0.27 -4.06 0.11
N SER A 83 -0.04 -2.98 -0.62
CA SER A 83 1.26 -2.34 -0.62
C SER A 83 1.48 -1.59 0.70
N GLN A 84 2.65 -1.77 1.29
CA GLN A 84 3.16 -0.89 2.32
C GLN A 84 3.37 0.48 1.68
N GLU A 85 2.67 1.49 2.16
CA GLU A 85 2.93 2.88 1.79
C GLU A 85 4.29 3.31 2.37
N VAL A 86 5.38 2.91 1.71
CA VAL A 86 6.72 3.44 1.94
C VAL A 86 6.82 4.73 1.15
N CYS A 87 6.57 5.83 1.85
CA CYS A 87 6.54 7.16 1.29
C CYS A 87 7.04 8.16 2.33
N GLU A 88 7.54 9.30 1.86
CA GLU A 88 7.78 10.44 2.75
C GLU A 88 6.42 10.89 3.32
N ARG A 89 6.30 10.86 4.65
CA ARG A 89 5.06 11.19 5.34
C ARG A 89 4.84 12.70 5.37
N ASN A 90 3.60 13.11 5.13
CA ASN A 90 3.17 14.49 5.29
C ASN A 90 2.75 14.71 6.74
N LEU A 91 3.65 15.33 7.51
CA LEU A 91 3.45 15.62 8.94
C LEU A 91 2.70 16.95 9.16
N ASP A 92 2.37 17.66 8.09
CA ASP A 92 1.77 19.00 8.12
C ASP A 92 0.24 18.96 8.00
N VAL A 93 -0.34 17.77 7.84
CA VAL A 93 -1.78 17.55 7.69
C VAL A 93 -2.26 16.52 8.70
N CYS A 94 -3.56 16.54 9.05
CA CYS A 94 -4.10 15.58 9.99
C CYS A 94 -3.86 14.13 9.53
N PRO A 95 -3.61 13.21 10.48
CA PRO A 95 -3.41 11.80 10.13
C PRO A 95 -4.61 11.14 9.45
N LYS A 96 -4.38 9.97 8.83
CA LYS A 96 -5.47 9.12 8.36
C LYS A 96 -6.41 8.78 9.51
N PHE A 97 -7.71 8.78 9.22
CA PHE A 97 -8.80 8.60 10.18
C PHE A 97 -8.91 9.71 11.24
N TRP A 98 -8.27 10.86 11.00
CA TRP A 98 -8.47 12.08 11.77
C TRP A 98 -8.94 13.18 10.80
N TYR A 99 -9.79 14.09 11.27
CA TYR A 99 -10.27 15.22 10.47
C TYR A 99 -9.79 16.55 11.06
N SER A 100 -9.63 17.54 10.20
CA SER A 100 -9.27 18.90 10.61
C SER A 100 -10.53 19.67 10.99
N SER A 101 -10.51 20.28 12.16
CA SER A 101 -11.51 21.25 12.61
C SER A 101 -10.78 22.46 13.16
N GLU A 102 -10.93 23.61 12.50
CA GLU A 102 -10.15 24.82 12.78
C GLU A 102 -8.63 24.54 12.75
N LYS A 103 -7.95 24.59 13.90
CA LYS A 103 -6.52 24.32 14.07
C LYS A 103 -6.21 22.94 14.68
N TYR A 104 -7.24 22.13 14.93
CA TYR A 104 -7.10 20.85 15.61
C TYR A 104 -7.35 19.68 14.67
N CYS A 105 -6.66 18.58 14.91
CA CYS A 105 -6.99 17.27 14.40
C CYS A 105 -7.79 16.51 15.46
N LEU A 106 -8.94 15.96 15.05
CA LEU A 106 -9.80 15.13 15.89
C LEU A 106 -9.94 13.73 15.30
N PRO A 107 -10.01 12.68 16.12
CA PRO A 107 -10.19 11.32 15.64
C PRO A 107 -11.59 11.15 15.03
N THR A 108 -11.67 10.37 13.96
CA THR A 108 -12.94 9.91 13.38
C THR A 108 -13.37 8.59 14.04
N PRO A 109 -14.64 8.16 13.91
CA PRO A 109 -15.08 6.85 14.38
C PRO A 109 -14.32 5.65 13.76
N SER A 110 -13.62 5.85 12.64
CA SER A 110 -12.81 4.80 11.99
C SER A 110 -11.40 4.66 12.58
N TYR A 111 -10.99 5.57 13.46
CA TYR A 111 -9.70 5.48 14.12
C TYR A 111 -9.77 4.49 15.30
N ASN A 112 -8.96 3.43 15.23
CA ASN A 112 -8.93 2.34 16.21
C ASN A 112 -7.75 2.42 17.19
N GLY A 113 -7.08 3.58 17.29
CA GLY A 113 -5.95 3.76 18.19
C GLY A 113 -6.35 4.29 19.58
N PRO A 114 -5.41 4.37 20.52
CA PRO A 114 -5.73 4.68 21.91
C PRO A 114 -6.00 6.18 22.20
N CYS A 115 -5.71 7.08 21.26
CA CYS A 115 -5.68 8.52 21.52
C CYS A 115 -6.90 9.27 20.99
N HIS A 116 -7.69 9.89 21.87
CA HIS A 116 -8.98 10.48 21.50
C HIS A 116 -9.07 12.01 21.67
N LYS A 117 -8.01 12.65 22.15
CA LYS A 117 -8.00 14.08 22.43
C LYS A 117 -7.69 14.88 21.16
N PRO A 118 -8.37 16.02 20.93
CA PRO A 118 -7.98 16.97 19.89
C PRO A 118 -6.53 17.42 20.08
N ILE A 119 -5.79 17.56 18.99
CA ILE A 119 -4.39 18.02 19.02
C ILE A 119 -4.16 19.06 17.92
N ASN A 120 -3.43 20.12 18.23
CA ASN A 120 -2.94 21.04 17.21
C ASN A 120 -1.58 20.53 16.74
N ILE A 121 -1.54 19.96 15.54
CA ILE A 121 -0.32 19.36 14.99
C ILE A 121 0.74 20.41 14.63
N ASN A 122 0.39 21.70 14.58
CA ASN A 122 1.35 22.77 14.34
C ASN A 122 2.10 23.17 15.61
N ASP A 123 1.60 22.78 16.79
CA ASP A 123 2.21 23.10 18.09
C ASP A 123 3.23 22.02 18.56
N ILE A 124 3.45 20.98 17.75
CA ILE A 124 4.34 19.85 18.05
C ILE A 124 5.45 19.72 17.01
N GLU A 125 6.66 19.45 17.47
CA GLU A 125 7.83 19.25 16.60
C GLU A 125 7.76 17.90 15.86
N SER A 126 8.52 17.76 14.77
CA SER A 126 8.54 16.54 13.95
C SER A 126 9.02 15.29 14.72
N SER A 127 9.98 15.45 15.63
CA SER A 127 10.46 14.40 16.53
C SER A 127 9.36 13.93 17.49
N GLU A 128 8.63 14.87 18.07
CA GLU A 128 7.51 14.59 18.98
C GLU A 128 6.32 13.97 18.26
N LYS A 129 6.02 14.43 17.03
CA LYS A 129 5.04 13.78 16.13
C LYS A 129 5.34 12.30 15.94
N THR A 130 6.62 11.91 15.84
CA THR A 130 7.01 10.51 15.67
C THR A 130 6.69 9.67 16.91
N LEU A 131 7.05 10.16 18.10
CA LEU A 131 6.74 9.48 19.37
C LEU A 131 5.24 9.40 19.63
N TRP A 132 4.52 10.50 19.37
CA TRP A 132 3.07 10.55 19.42
C TRP A 132 2.47 9.51 18.48
N SER A 133 3.02 9.38 17.27
CA SER A 133 2.49 8.44 16.29
C SER A 133 2.62 7.00 16.72
N ASN A 134 3.77 6.63 17.27
CA ASN A 134 4.01 5.28 17.77
C ASN A 134 3.09 4.98 18.96
N ARG A 135 2.94 5.93 19.90
CA ARG A 135 2.07 5.76 21.07
C ARG A 135 0.59 5.64 20.69
N CYS A 136 0.17 6.40 19.67
CA CYS A 136 -1.21 6.56 19.29
C CYS A 136 -1.59 5.76 18.03
N ASN A 137 -0.72 4.88 17.50
CA ASN A 137 -0.97 4.17 16.24
C ASN A 137 -1.42 5.09 15.10
N ILE A 138 -0.77 6.26 14.98
CA ILE A 138 -1.11 7.28 14.01
C ILE A 138 -0.48 6.93 12.67
N ILE A 139 -1.26 7.07 11.60
CA ILE A 139 -0.81 6.85 10.24
C ILE A 139 -0.86 8.20 9.53
N TRP A 140 0.28 8.82 9.30
CA TRP A 140 0.34 10.04 8.49
C TRP A 140 0.10 9.71 7.01
N PRO A 141 -0.59 10.58 6.26
CA PRO A 141 -0.68 10.42 4.82
C PRO A 141 0.69 10.63 4.15
N CYS A 142 0.85 10.12 2.95
CA CYS A 142 2.04 10.40 2.14
C CYS A 142 2.03 11.84 1.62
N LYS A 143 3.21 12.48 1.49
CA LYS A 143 3.36 13.73 0.73
C LYS A 143 3.00 13.52 -0.74
N ASN A 144 3.44 12.40 -1.30
CA ASN A 144 3.06 11.92 -2.62
C ASN A 144 2.42 10.54 -2.45
N SER A 145 1.13 10.42 -2.74
CA SER A 145 0.49 9.11 -2.87
C SER A 145 1.20 8.29 -3.96
N CYS A 146 1.45 7.00 -3.72
CA CYS A 146 1.83 6.04 -4.77
C CYS A 146 0.61 5.77 -5.68
N ASN A 147 0.08 6.82 -6.30
CA ASN A 147 -1.04 6.74 -7.21
C ASN A 147 -0.48 6.31 -8.56
N LYS A 148 -0.78 5.07 -8.93
CA LYS A 148 -0.53 4.56 -10.28
C LYS A 148 -1.29 5.44 -11.26
N ASN A 149 -0.57 6.21 -12.05
CA ASN A 149 -1.20 6.99 -13.11
C ASN A 149 -1.49 6.09 -14.30
N TYR A 150 -2.65 5.43 -14.29
CA TYR A 150 -3.10 4.56 -15.40
C TYR A 150 -3.36 5.33 -16.71
N LYS A 151 -3.34 6.67 -16.69
CA LYS A 151 -3.36 7.49 -17.92
C LYS A 151 -1.97 7.62 -18.55
N SER A 152 -0.91 7.35 -17.80
CA SER A 152 0.45 7.33 -18.33
C SER A 152 0.68 6.07 -19.14
N LYS A 153 1.30 6.19 -20.31
CA LYS A 153 1.66 5.05 -21.16
C LYS A 153 2.74 4.16 -20.55
N CYS A 154 3.61 4.76 -19.73
CA CYS A 154 4.69 4.08 -19.03
C CYS A 154 4.75 4.54 -17.57
N PRO A 155 5.35 3.73 -16.67
CA PRO A 155 5.70 4.16 -15.31
C PRO A 155 6.54 5.44 -15.31
N LYS A 156 6.62 6.10 -14.15
CA LYS A 156 7.49 7.26 -13.98
C LYS A 156 8.93 6.86 -14.36
N ASP A 157 9.60 7.70 -15.14
CA ASP A 157 10.99 7.54 -15.61
C ASP A 157 11.22 6.46 -16.70
N TRP A 158 10.13 6.00 -17.35
CA TRP A 158 10.18 5.11 -18.51
C TRP A 158 9.63 5.81 -19.76
N ASN A 159 10.26 5.54 -20.91
CA ASN A 159 9.79 6.07 -22.20
C ASN A 159 9.10 4.98 -23.02
N PRO A 160 8.00 5.31 -23.73
CA PRO A 160 7.40 4.41 -24.70
C PRO A 160 8.35 4.24 -25.90
N LEU A 161 8.48 3.01 -26.40
CA LEU A 161 9.17 2.80 -27.67
C LEU A 161 8.51 3.60 -28.79
N SER A 162 9.32 4.35 -29.54
CA SER A 162 8.95 5.02 -30.79
C SER A 162 8.94 4.04 -31.95
#